data_AF-A0A0A9C1L7-F1
#
_entry.id   AF-A0A0A9C1L7-F1
#
_cell.length_a   1.000
_cell.length_b   1.000
_cell.length_c   1.000
_cell.angle_alpha   90.00
_cell.angle_beta   90.00
_cell.angle_gamma   90.00
#
_symmetry.space_group_name_H-M   'P 1'
#
loop_
_entity.id
_entity.type
_entity.pdbx_description
1 polymer ?
#
loop_
_entity_poly.entity_id
_entity_poly.type
_entity_poly.pdbx_seq_one_letter_code
_entity_poly.pdbx_strand_id
1 'polypeptide(L)'
;MRKNKVCTVIPAHISFMEDPARILRGLRIAARLGFQFSSETSTAIRDLSSSIINIDKARLMMEMNYLLSYGAAEPSVRLLRKYGLLDLLLPLQGAYLSDQMRGKSSDRDLMLMKLLANLDRLLSADRPCHSSLWLALLVFHSALVNSPQDTLVIRAFAALLYFGTWESTIKFLKEDVGAQATYVPETLGTSRIKLDNLMEQTSYLASLVISSVHTMTCLDALQQSLARFPDAPQFSGPVLVSNNDRSRLFRIFEGLDSDLTSYNARRGMHGIDLWSLKDGHPDEARFVLGKVILDTMSDELPSESTEDADVTIKPAADPADGSHPPLSTLF
;
A
#
# COMPACT_ATOMS: atom_id res chain seq x y z
N MET A 1 5.93 15.11 -26.95
CA MET A 1 4.69 14.48 -26.41
C MET A 1 3.53 15.48 -26.44
N ARG A 2 2.82 15.65 -27.56
CA ARG A 2 1.86 16.77 -27.74
C ARG A 2 0.43 16.54 -27.19
N LYS A 3 0.12 15.39 -26.58
CA LYS A 3 -1.26 15.03 -26.16
C LYS A 3 -1.40 14.33 -24.80
N ASN A 4 -0.35 14.23 -23.97
CA ASN A 4 -0.37 13.51 -22.66
C ASN A 4 -1.13 12.17 -22.70
N LYS A 5 -0.95 11.41 -23.79
CA LYS A 5 -1.64 10.16 -24.06
C LYS A 5 -0.66 9.03 -24.27
N VAL A 6 -0.95 7.87 -23.69
CA VAL A 6 -0.29 6.59 -23.99
C VAL A 6 -1.01 5.93 -25.16
N CYS A 7 -0.25 5.58 -26.19
CA CYS A 7 -0.72 4.85 -27.36
C CYS A 7 0.30 3.77 -27.75
N THR A 8 -0.18 2.72 -28.39
CA THR A 8 0.65 1.68 -29.00
C THR A 8 1.28 2.19 -30.30
N VAL A 9 2.41 1.58 -30.70
CA VAL A 9 3.09 1.93 -31.97
C VAL A 9 2.36 1.31 -33.17
N ILE A 10 1.82 0.10 -32.98
CA ILE A 10 0.97 -0.62 -33.94
C ILE A 10 -0.48 -0.65 -33.42
N PRO A 11 -1.47 -1.11 -34.20
CA PRO A 11 -2.86 -1.20 -33.74
C PRO A 11 -2.97 -1.95 -32.40
N ALA A 12 -3.73 -1.38 -31.47
CA ALA A 12 -3.66 -1.78 -30.07
C ALA A 12 -4.06 -3.24 -29.82
N HIS A 13 -5.13 -3.72 -30.48
CA HIS A 13 -5.54 -5.12 -30.40
C HIS A 13 -4.45 -6.08 -30.86
N ILE A 14 -3.79 -5.79 -31.98
CA ILE A 14 -2.70 -6.63 -32.51
C ILE A 14 -1.55 -6.67 -31.49
N SER A 15 -1.15 -5.50 -30.99
CA SER A 15 -0.06 -5.41 -30.01
C SER A 15 -0.33 -6.22 -28.74
N PHE A 16 -1.55 -6.17 -28.20
CA PHE A 16 -1.89 -6.87 -26.97
C PHE A 16 -2.16 -8.35 -27.18
N MET A 17 -2.66 -8.77 -28.35
CA MET A 17 -2.77 -10.19 -28.69
C MET A 17 -1.40 -10.87 -28.81
N GLU A 18 -0.40 -10.18 -29.37
CA GLU A 18 0.97 -10.69 -29.44
C GLU A 18 1.64 -10.83 -28.07
N ASP A 19 1.42 -9.85 -27.19
CA ASP A 19 2.02 -9.83 -25.85
C ASP A 19 1.11 -9.10 -24.85
N PRO A 20 0.27 -9.83 -24.11
CA PRO A 20 -0.65 -9.26 -23.12
C PRO A 20 0.06 -8.44 -22.03
N ALA A 21 1.34 -8.70 -21.74
CA ALA A 21 2.10 -7.93 -20.76
C ALA A 21 2.24 -6.45 -21.16
N ARG A 22 2.10 -6.11 -22.45
CA ARG A 22 2.10 -4.73 -22.92
C ARG A 22 0.94 -3.91 -22.34
N ILE A 23 -0.17 -4.56 -21.94
CA ILE A 23 -1.26 -3.90 -21.22
C ILE A 23 -0.75 -3.36 -19.88
N LEU A 24 -0.13 -4.23 -19.06
CA LEU A 24 0.41 -3.85 -17.75
C LEU A 24 1.50 -2.79 -17.86
N ARG A 25 2.37 -2.88 -18.88
CA ARG A 25 3.37 -1.85 -19.18
C ARG A 25 2.73 -0.52 -19.54
N GLY A 26 1.66 -0.54 -20.34
CA GLY A 26 0.86 0.63 -20.66
C GLY A 26 0.29 1.28 -19.40
N LEU A 27 -0.36 0.48 -18.54
CA LEU A 27 -0.90 0.95 -17.26
C LEU A 27 0.17 1.56 -16.37
N ARG A 28 1.35 0.94 -16.28
CA ARG A 28 2.50 1.46 -15.52
C ARG A 28 2.94 2.84 -16.02
N ILE A 29 3.07 3.01 -17.34
CA ILE A 29 3.47 4.30 -17.92
C ILE A 29 2.39 5.36 -17.65
N ALA A 30 1.12 5.00 -17.85
CA ALA A 30 0.00 5.91 -17.59
C ALA A 30 -0.07 6.33 -16.11
N ALA A 31 0.09 5.39 -15.18
CA ALA A 31 0.08 5.64 -13.74
C ALA A 31 1.21 6.60 -13.32
N ARG A 32 2.44 6.34 -13.77
CA ARG A 32 3.62 7.15 -13.38
C ARG A 32 3.61 8.56 -13.96
N LEU A 33 3.10 8.72 -15.18
CA LEU A 33 3.12 10.00 -15.88
C LEU A 33 1.81 10.79 -15.76
N GLY A 34 0.77 10.21 -15.14
CA GLY A 34 -0.57 10.80 -15.11
C GLY A 34 -1.21 10.91 -16.50
N PHE A 35 -0.79 10.06 -17.45
CA PHE A 35 -1.27 10.11 -18.83
C PHE A 35 -2.57 9.32 -19.02
N GLN A 36 -3.38 9.77 -19.96
CA GLN A 36 -4.59 9.04 -20.37
C GLN A 36 -4.28 8.08 -21.52
N PHE A 37 -5.11 7.07 -21.75
CA PHE A 37 -4.99 6.26 -22.96
C PHE A 37 -5.68 6.92 -24.15
N SER A 38 -5.18 6.65 -25.36
CA SER A 38 -5.96 6.90 -26.57
C SER A 38 -7.28 6.09 -26.55
N SER A 39 -8.30 6.53 -27.29
CA SER A 39 -9.58 5.78 -27.34
C SER A 39 -9.37 4.36 -27.84
N GLU A 40 -8.58 4.19 -28.90
CA GLU A 40 -8.24 2.89 -29.47
C GLU A 40 -7.55 1.98 -28.45
N THR A 41 -6.50 2.50 -27.79
CA THR A 41 -5.75 1.74 -26.77
C THR A 41 -6.64 1.39 -25.59
N SER A 42 -7.48 2.32 -25.13
CA SER A 42 -8.40 2.09 -24.01
C SER A 42 -9.43 1.00 -24.33
N THR A 43 -9.95 0.95 -25.56
CA THR A 43 -10.87 -0.11 -25.99
C THR A 43 -10.16 -1.46 -26.03
N ALA A 44 -8.98 -1.53 -26.66
CA ALA A 44 -8.22 -2.76 -26.75
C ALA A 44 -7.80 -3.33 -25.38
N ILE A 45 -7.48 -2.46 -24.40
CA ILE A 45 -7.19 -2.91 -23.02
C ILE A 45 -8.43 -3.60 -22.40
N ARG A 46 -9.63 -3.05 -22.62
CA ARG A 46 -10.88 -3.65 -22.07
C ARG A 46 -11.18 -4.98 -22.72
N ASP A 47 -11.07 -5.06 -24.05
CA ASP A 47 -11.41 -6.26 -24.81
C ASP A 47 -10.44 -7.41 -24.50
N LEU A 48 -9.19 -7.10 -24.17
CA LEU A 48 -8.12 -8.08 -23.95
C LEU A 48 -7.65 -8.15 -22.49
N SER A 49 -8.36 -7.56 -21.53
CA SER A 49 -7.96 -7.53 -20.12
C SER A 49 -7.82 -8.95 -19.53
N SER A 50 -8.69 -9.87 -19.92
CA SER A 50 -8.64 -11.27 -19.49
C SER A 50 -7.43 -12.04 -20.03
N SER A 51 -6.83 -11.60 -21.14
CA SER A 51 -5.68 -12.28 -21.75
C SER A 51 -4.42 -12.27 -20.87
N ILE A 52 -4.36 -11.40 -19.86
CA ILE A 52 -3.22 -11.32 -18.93
C ILE A 52 -3.02 -12.61 -18.13
N ILE A 53 -4.06 -13.43 -17.94
CA ILE A 53 -3.96 -14.70 -17.22
C ILE A 53 -3.13 -15.73 -18.00
N ASN A 54 -2.93 -15.52 -19.30
CA ASN A 54 -2.09 -16.37 -20.15
C ASN A 54 -0.60 -16.03 -20.04
N ILE A 55 -0.24 -14.95 -19.34
CA ILE A 55 1.16 -14.60 -19.05
C ILE A 55 1.71 -15.59 -18.01
N ASP A 56 2.96 -16.00 -18.14
CA ASP A 56 3.60 -16.83 -17.13
C ASP A 56 3.64 -16.12 -15.77
N LYS A 57 3.47 -16.89 -14.68
CA LYS A 57 3.34 -16.36 -13.32
C LYS A 57 4.53 -15.47 -12.91
N ALA A 58 5.76 -15.83 -13.32
CA ALA A 58 6.95 -15.08 -12.94
C ALA A 58 6.99 -13.71 -13.61
N ARG A 59 6.66 -13.64 -14.92
CA ARG A 59 6.55 -12.39 -15.67
C ARG A 59 5.38 -11.54 -15.19
N LEU A 60 4.25 -12.16 -14.84
CA LEU A 60 3.11 -11.44 -14.28
C LEU A 60 3.46 -10.78 -12.93
N MET A 61 4.14 -11.52 -12.05
CA MET A 61 4.64 -10.98 -10.78
C MET A 61 5.67 -9.87 -10.99
N MET A 62 6.54 -9.99 -11.99
CA MET A 62 7.49 -8.95 -12.37
C MET A 62 6.79 -7.65 -12.80
N GLU A 63 5.77 -7.73 -13.66
CA GLU A 63 4.99 -6.57 -14.08
C GLU A 63 4.21 -5.95 -12.91
N MET A 64 3.67 -6.76 -12.00
CA MET A 64 3.05 -6.28 -10.76
C MET A 64 4.04 -5.54 -9.85
N ASN A 65 5.24 -6.08 -9.68
CA ASN A 65 6.29 -5.40 -8.92
C ASN A 65 6.66 -4.05 -9.55
N TYR A 66 6.69 -3.94 -10.88
CA TYR A 66 6.93 -2.65 -11.54
C TYR A 66 5.79 -1.64 -11.36
N LEU A 67 4.55 -2.10 -11.22
CA LEU A 67 3.39 -1.24 -10.95
C LEU A 67 3.42 -0.68 -9.52
N LEU A 68 3.75 -1.54 -8.53
CA LEU A 68 3.54 -1.21 -7.12
C LEU A 68 4.80 -0.72 -6.38
N SER A 69 5.99 -0.98 -6.89
CA SER A 69 7.23 -0.71 -6.13
C SER A 69 7.95 0.59 -6.47
N TYR A 70 7.42 1.42 -7.37
CA TYR A 70 8.15 2.55 -7.98
C TYR A 70 7.43 3.90 -7.83
N GLY A 71 6.70 4.11 -6.72
CA GLY A 71 6.06 5.39 -6.40
C GLY A 71 4.84 5.72 -7.26
N ALA A 72 4.10 4.71 -7.71
CA ALA A 72 2.86 4.87 -8.46
C ALA A 72 1.88 3.70 -8.24
N ALA A 73 1.91 3.09 -7.06
CA ALA A 73 1.06 1.98 -6.66
C ALA A 73 -0.42 2.37 -6.63
N GLU A 74 -0.73 3.51 -6.03
CA GLU A 74 -2.08 4.09 -5.91
C GLU A 74 -2.74 4.31 -7.29
N PRO A 75 -2.14 5.07 -8.21
CA PRO A 75 -2.71 5.26 -9.54
C PRO A 75 -2.70 3.97 -10.37
N SER A 76 -1.75 3.07 -10.14
CA SER A 76 -1.71 1.76 -10.81
C SER A 76 -2.91 0.91 -10.41
N VAL A 77 -3.24 0.81 -9.12
CA VAL A 77 -4.41 0.06 -8.63
C VAL A 77 -5.70 0.67 -9.17
N ARG A 78 -5.82 2.00 -9.23
CA ARG A 78 -6.98 2.67 -9.84
C ARG A 78 -7.13 2.31 -11.32
N LEU A 79 -6.04 2.26 -12.07
CA LEU A 79 -6.07 1.85 -13.47
C LEU A 79 -6.41 0.36 -13.65
N LEU A 80 -5.84 -0.52 -12.82
CA LEU A 80 -6.18 -1.94 -12.82
C LEU A 80 -7.69 -2.14 -12.58
N ARG A 81 -8.28 -1.42 -11.64
CA ARG A 81 -9.73 -1.45 -11.39
C ARG A 81 -10.52 -0.92 -12.57
N LYS A 82 -10.15 0.25 -13.10
CA LYS A 82 -10.83 0.91 -14.23
C LYS A 82 -10.96 0.01 -15.46
N TYR A 83 -9.97 -0.86 -15.68
CA TYR A 83 -9.91 -1.75 -16.83
C TYR A 83 -10.32 -3.20 -16.52
N GLY A 84 -10.73 -3.52 -15.29
CA GLY A 84 -11.16 -4.86 -14.88
C GLY A 84 -10.03 -5.87 -14.71
N LEU A 85 -8.78 -5.41 -14.56
CA LEU A 85 -7.62 -6.27 -14.31
C LEU A 85 -7.42 -6.55 -12.82
N LEU A 86 -7.97 -5.70 -11.93
CA LEU A 86 -7.72 -5.83 -10.50
C LEU A 86 -8.28 -7.15 -9.95
N ASP A 87 -9.47 -7.55 -10.37
CA ASP A 87 -10.12 -8.79 -9.91
C ASP A 87 -9.37 -10.06 -10.36
N LEU A 88 -8.56 -9.95 -11.42
CA LEU A 88 -7.74 -11.04 -11.94
C LEU A 88 -6.39 -11.17 -11.22
N LEU A 89 -5.88 -10.07 -10.64
CA LEU A 89 -4.51 -10.00 -10.09
C LEU A 89 -4.50 -9.92 -8.57
N LEU A 90 -5.43 -9.15 -7.99
CA LEU A 90 -5.60 -8.92 -6.56
C LEU A 90 -7.10 -9.07 -6.20
N PRO A 91 -7.67 -10.28 -6.33
CA PRO A 91 -9.12 -10.49 -6.26
C PRO A 91 -9.75 -10.03 -4.96
N LEU A 92 -9.09 -10.21 -3.82
CA LEU A 92 -9.62 -9.76 -2.53
C LEU A 92 -9.75 -8.23 -2.46
N GLN A 93 -8.71 -7.53 -2.92
CA GLN A 93 -8.69 -6.07 -3.00
C GLN A 93 -9.67 -5.55 -4.07
N GLY A 94 -9.82 -6.27 -5.18
CA GLY A 94 -10.80 -5.99 -6.23
C GLY A 94 -12.24 -6.08 -5.72
N ALA A 95 -12.56 -7.18 -5.03
CA ALA A 95 -13.86 -7.38 -4.38
C ALA A 95 -14.13 -6.32 -3.32
N TYR A 96 -13.16 -6.04 -2.44
CA TYR A 96 -13.24 -4.97 -1.44
C TYR A 96 -13.52 -3.60 -2.07
N LEU A 97 -12.76 -3.18 -3.09
CA LEU A 97 -12.97 -1.89 -3.73
C LEU A 97 -14.32 -1.84 -4.45
N SER A 98 -14.74 -2.93 -5.09
CA SER A 98 -16.03 -3.00 -5.78
C SER A 98 -17.21 -2.90 -4.82
N ASP A 99 -17.10 -3.51 -3.63
CA ASP A 99 -18.08 -3.38 -2.55
C ASP A 99 -18.11 -1.97 -1.97
N GLN A 100 -16.95 -1.42 -1.61
CA GLN A 100 -16.85 -0.10 -1.00
C GLN A 100 -17.24 1.06 -1.92
N MET A 101 -17.11 0.89 -3.23
CA MET A 101 -17.53 1.88 -4.22
C MET A 101 -19.05 1.89 -4.47
N ARG A 102 -19.82 0.97 -3.90
CA ARG A 102 -21.29 0.97 -4.01
C ARG A 102 -21.86 2.22 -3.36
N GLY A 103 -22.37 3.13 -4.20
CA GLY A 103 -22.96 4.39 -3.74
C GLY A 103 -21.96 5.48 -3.36
N LYS A 104 -20.65 5.27 -3.55
CA LYS A 104 -19.62 6.32 -3.34
C LYS A 104 -19.14 6.88 -4.68
N SER A 105 -18.86 8.18 -4.70
CA SER A 105 -18.31 8.88 -5.87
C SER A 105 -16.78 8.91 -5.93
N SER A 106 -16.11 8.64 -4.80
CA SER A 106 -14.66 8.74 -4.64
C SER A 106 -14.09 7.53 -3.91
N ASP A 107 -12.90 7.10 -4.36
CA ASP A 107 -12.10 6.04 -3.73
C ASP A 107 -11.00 6.58 -2.81
N ARG A 108 -10.82 7.90 -2.76
CA ARG A 108 -9.68 8.55 -2.07
C ARG A 108 -9.66 8.31 -0.57
N ASP A 109 -10.84 8.15 0.02
CA ASP A 109 -10.99 8.01 1.48
C ASP A 109 -10.93 6.55 1.94
N LEU A 110 -10.76 5.61 1.02
CA LEU A 110 -10.61 4.19 1.35
C LEU A 110 -9.21 3.92 1.92
N MET A 111 -9.13 3.11 2.98
CA MET A 111 -7.87 2.83 3.67
C MET A 111 -6.81 2.28 2.72
N LEU A 112 -7.17 1.32 1.86
CA LEU A 112 -6.26 0.76 0.86
C LEU A 112 -5.64 1.84 -0.03
N MET A 113 -6.45 2.80 -0.51
CA MET A 113 -5.97 3.83 -1.42
C MET A 113 -5.05 4.81 -0.68
N LYS A 114 -5.34 5.17 0.57
CA LYS A 114 -4.44 5.99 1.39
C LYS A 114 -3.14 5.28 1.76
N LEU A 115 -3.18 3.99 2.11
CA LEU A 115 -1.99 3.17 2.36
C LEU A 115 -1.06 3.18 1.13
N LEU A 116 -1.63 2.98 -0.07
CA LEU A 116 -0.86 3.01 -1.31
C LEU A 116 -0.34 4.42 -1.64
N ALA A 117 -1.13 5.47 -1.38
CA ALA A 117 -0.70 6.86 -1.58
C ALA A 117 0.48 7.22 -0.66
N ASN A 118 0.43 6.81 0.61
CA ASN A 118 1.50 7.03 1.57
C ASN A 118 2.74 6.19 1.25
N LEU A 119 2.56 4.97 0.75
CA LEU A 119 3.67 4.18 0.19
C LEU A 119 4.34 4.92 -0.98
N ASP A 120 3.55 5.49 -1.89
CA ASP A 120 4.07 6.19 -3.06
C ASP A 120 4.89 7.44 -2.70
N ARG A 121 4.57 8.13 -1.61
CA ARG A 121 5.33 9.28 -1.11
C ARG A 121 6.76 8.92 -0.69
N LEU A 122 7.02 7.67 -0.33
CA LEU A 122 8.33 7.19 0.14
C LEU A 122 9.18 6.60 -1.00
N LEU A 123 8.60 6.38 -2.18
CA LEU A 123 9.22 5.68 -3.29
C LEU A 123 9.29 6.58 -4.52
N SER A 124 10.21 6.25 -5.41
CA SER A 124 10.33 6.93 -6.71
C SER A 124 10.90 5.99 -7.75
N ALA A 125 10.92 6.40 -9.03
CA ALA A 125 11.40 5.55 -10.12
C ALA A 125 12.87 5.11 -9.94
N ASP A 126 13.69 5.94 -9.30
CA ASP A 126 15.08 5.70 -8.92
C ASP A 126 15.25 5.02 -7.55
N ARG A 127 14.21 5.05 -6.71
CA ARG A 127 14.21 4.49 -5.35
C ARG A 127 13.04 3.51 -5.16
N PRO A 128 13.10 2.31 -5.78
CA PRO A 128 12.05 1.33 -5.64
C PRO A 128 12.19 0.48 -4.37
N CYS A 129 11.11 -0.18 -3.97
CA CYS A 129 11.13 -1.19 -2.92
C CYS A 129 11.10 -2.63 -3.49
N HIS A 130 11.42 -3.60 -2.63
CA HIS A 130 11.20 -5.02 -2.92
C HIS A 130 9.70 -5.39 -2.84
N SER A 131 9.28 -6.44 -3.55
CA SER A 131 7.88 -6.88 -3.61
C SER A 131 7.26 -7.20 -2.24
N SER A 132 8.09 -7.65 -1.31
CA SER A 132 7.70 -8.00 0.06
C SER A 132 7.04 -6.84 0.81
N LEU A 133 7.39 -5.58 0.52
CA LEU A 133 6.81 -4.43 1.22
C LEU A 133 5.34 -4.23 0.84
N TRP A 134 5.03 -4.09 -0.45
CA TRP A 134 3.64 -3.89 -0.86
C TRP A 134 2.80 -5.16 -0.65
N LEU A 135 3.40 -6.36 -0.74
CA LEU A 135 2.72 -7.59 -0.33
C LEU A 135 2.35 -7.56 1.16
N ALA A 136 3.26 -7.13 2.04
CA ALA A 136 3.00 -7.03 3.48
C ALA A 136 1.89 -6.02 3.78
N LEU A 137 1.86 -4.89 3.06
CA LEU A 137 0.79 -3.90 3.12
C LEU A 137 -0.56 -4.50 2.71
N LEU A 138 -0.60 -5.29 1.62
CA LEU A 138 -1.82 -5.96 1.18
C LEU A 138 -2.29 -7.04 2.16
N VAL A 139 -1.38 -7.80 2.76
CA VAL A 139 -1.71 -8.79 3.82
C VAL A 139 -2.30 -8.09 5.03
N PHE A 140 -1.67 -7.00 5.49
CA PHE A 140 -2.17 -6.20 6.60
C PHE A 140 -3.58 -5.66 6.33
N HIS A 141 -3.81 -5.08 5.16
CA HIS A 141 -5.15 -4.63 4.76
C HIS A 141 -6.17 -5.78 4.73
N SER A 142 -5.77 -6.94 4.21
CA SER A 142 -6.63 -8.13 4.15
C SER A 142 -7.06 -8.62 5.54
N ALA A 143 -6.15 -8.56 6.52
CA ALA A 143 -6.46 -8.91 7.90
C ALA A 143 -7.54 -7.99 8.49
N LEU A 144 -7.44 -6.68 8.25
CA LEU A 144 -8.43 -5.70 8.75
C LEU A 144 -9.79 -5.81 8.05
N VAL A 145 -9.82 -6.09 6.74
CA VAL A 145 -11.07 -6.33 6.02
C VAL A 145 -11.79 -7.58 6.56
N ASN A 146 -11.04 -8.62 6.90
CA ASN A 146 -11.59 -9.85 7.45
C ASN A 146 -12.00 -9.71 8.92
N SER A 147 -11.20 -9.01 9.71
CA SER A 147 -11.40 -8.79 11.14
C SER A 147 -11.05 -7.34 11.48
N PRO A 148 -12.04 -6.44 11.42
CA PRO A 148 -11.86 -5.03 11.78
C PRO A 148 -11.30 -4.88 13.20
N GLN A 149 -10.42 -3.90 13.40
CA GLN A 149 -9.76 -3.67 14.68
C GLN A 149 -10.00 -2.26 15.21
N ASP A 150 -9.74 -2.06 16.51
CA ASP A 150 -9.73 -0.73 17.10
C ASP A 150 -8.58 0.12 16.52
N THR A 151 -8.83 1.41 16.32
CA THR A 151 -7.85 2.35 15.78
C THR A 151 -6.58 2.44 16.62
N LEU A 152 -6.70 2.34 17.95
CA LEU A 152 -5.55 2.31 18.86
C LEU A 152 -4.72 1.04 18.69
N VAL A 153 -5.36 -0.10 18.43
CA VAL A 153 -4.66 -1.39 18.19
C VAL A 153 -3.88 -1.32 16.89
N ILE A 154 -4.47 -0.75 15.84
CA ILE A 154 -3.80 -0.56 14.54
C ILE A 154 -2.59 0.38 14.71
N ARG A 155 -2.74 1.49 15.44
CA ARG A 155 -1.64 2.42 15.72
C ARG A 155 -0.55 1.77 16.57
N ALA A 156 -0.90 0.99 17.59
CA ALA A 156 0.05 0.26 18.40
C ALA A 156 0.85 -0.76 17.59
N PHE A 157 0.18 -1.50 16.71
CA PHE A 157 0.83 -2.42 15.77
C PHE A 157 1.78 -1.67 14.83
N ALA A 158 1.35 -0.56 14.24
CA ALA A 158 2.18 0.24 13.33
C ALA A 158 3.40 0.87 14.04
N ALA A 159 3.21 1.39 15.24
CA ALA A 159 4.28 1.92 16.08
C ALA A 159 5.27 0.83 16.49
N LEU A 160 4.79 -0.38 16.78
CA LEU A 160 5.66 -1.52 17.07
C LEU A 160 6.52 -1.92 15.87
N LEU A 161 5.96 -1.92 14.66
CA LEU A 161 6.72 -2.14 13.43
C LEU A 161 7.77 -1.03 13.19
N TYR A 162 7.45 0.21 13.55
CA TYR A 162 8.30 1.38 13.34
C TYR A 162 9.43 1.51 14.37
N PHE A 163 9.12 1.41 15.67
CA PHE A 163 10.09 1.60 16.76
C PHE A 163 10.79 0.30 17.18
N GLY A 164 10.22 -0.86 16.84
CA GLY A 164 10.80 -2.18 17.12
C GLY A 164 10.79 -2.61 18.59
N THR A 165 10.17 -1.83 19.50
CA THR A 165 10.06 -2.15 20.94
C THR A 165 8.74 -1.68 21.53
N TRP A 166 8.15 -2.47 22.44
CA TRP A 166 6.88 -2.12 23.07
C TRP A 166 6.95 -0.87 23.96
N GLU A 167 8.06 -0.67 24.68
CA GLU A 167 8.26 0.51 25.53
C GLU A 167 8.18 1.82 24.73
N SER A 168 8.86 1.86 23.57
CA SER A 168 8.84 3.03 22.68
C SER A 168 7.46 3.24 22.06
N THR A 169 6.78 2.16 21.69
CA THR A 169 5.38 2.21 21.21
C THR A 169 4.46 2.86 22.22
N ILE A 170 4.52 2.44 23.50
CA ILE A 170 3.66 3.01 24.56
C ILE A 170 4.02 4.46 24.84
N LYS A 171 5.30 4.84 24.79
CA LYS A 171 5.72 6.23 24.92
C LYS A 171 5.10 7.10 23.82
N PHE A 172 5.21 6.67 22.56
CA PHE A 172 4.62 7.35 21.41
C PHE A 172 3.09 7.49 21.55
N LEU A 173 2.38 6.41 21.89
CA LEU A 173 0.91 6.45 22.03
C LEU A 173 0.41 7.32 23.19
N LYS A 174 1.23 7.56 24.22
CA LYS A 174 0.91 8.48 25.33
C LYS A 174 1.14 9.94 24.95
N GLU A 175 2.14 10.21 24.13
CA GLU A 175 2.51 11.56 23.68
C GLU A 175 1.59 12.05 22.54
N ASP A 176 1.09 11.13 21.71
CA ASP A 176 0.29 11.45 20.52
C ASP A 176 -1.21 11.58 20.83
N VAL A 177 -1.68 12.83 20.93
CA VAL A 177 -3.10 13.22 21.14
C VAL A 177 -3.82 13.54 19.81
N GLY A 178 -3.22 13.21 18.66
CA GLY A 178 -3.75 13.57 17.34
C GLY A 178 -5.11 12.93 17.00
N ALA A 179 -5.85 13.60 16.11
CA ALA A 179 -7.10 13.09 15.54
C ALA A 179 -6.86 11.76 14.83
N GLN A 180 -7.77 10.81 15.05
CA GLN A 180 -7.64 9.44 14.57
C GLN A 180 -8.46 9.23 13.32
N ALA A 181 -7.80 8.86 12.22
CA ALA A 181 -8.50 8.50 11.01
C ALA A 181 -9.33 7.22 11.24
N THR A 182 -10.60 7.26 10.87
CA THR A 182 -11.52 6.13 10.95
C THR A 182 -11.83 5.65 9.55
N TYR A 183 -11.60 4.37 9.29
CA TYR A 183 -11.87 3.72 8.00
C TYR A 183 -12.93 2.64 8.18
N VAL A 184 -13.93 2.61 7.30
CA VAL A 184 -14.99 1.59 7.32
C VAL A 184 -14.84 0.74 6.07
N PRO A 185 -14.76 -0.60 6.19
CA PRO A 185 -15.05 -1.44 7.35
C PRO A 185 -13.87 -1.76 8.29
N GLU A 186 -12.66 -1.28 8.03
CA GLU A 186 -11.42 -1.76 8.65
C GLU A 186 -11.25 -1.41 10.13
N THR A 187 -11.88 -0.32 10.58
CA THR A 187 -11.75 0.20 11.94
C THR A 187 -13.08 0.12 12.69
N LEU A 188 -13.03 -0.30 13.96
CA LEU A 188 -14.19 -0.40 14.86
C LEU A 188 -14.47 0.88 15.68
N GLY A 189 -13.86 2.01 15.30
CA GLY A 189 -13.87 3.26 16.08
C GLY A 189 -12.94 3.21 17.31
N THR A 190 -12.82 4.32 18.03
CA THR A 190 -11.96 4.42 19.23
C THR A 190 -12.73 3.96 20.47
N SER A 191 -12.48 2.75 20.96
CA SER A 191 -12.96 2.32 22.27
C SER A 191 -11.96 2.72 23.37
N ARG A 192 -12.43 2.94 24.59
CA ARG A 192 -11.56 3.18 25.76
C ARG A 192 -10.89 1.87 26.20
N ILE A 193 -10.06 1.29 25.33
CA ILE A 193 -9.28 0.09 25.65
C ILE A 193 -8.35 0.44 26.80
N LYS A 194 -8.38 -0.37 27.87
CA LYS A 194 -7.38 -0.28 28.95
C LYS A 194 -6.02 -0.67 28.38
N LEU A 195 -4.98 0.08 28.73
CA LEU A 195 -3.60 -0.13 28.24
C LEU A 195 -3.13 -1.58 28.42
N ASP A 196 -3.56 -2.24 29.50
CA ASP A 196 -3.21 -3.63 29.81
C ASP A 196 -3.74 -4.65 28.77
N ASN A 197 -4.85 -4.34 28.10
CA ASN A 197 -5.42 -5.17 27.03
C ASN A 197 -4.82 -4.83 25.66
N LEU A 198 -4.20 -3.64 25.51
CA LEU A 198 -3.67 -3.19 24.22
C LEU A 198 -2.57 -4.11 23.69
N MET A 199 -1.73 -4.66 24.57
CA MET A 199 -0.67 -5.60 24.19
C MET A 199 -1.23 -6.89 23.61
N GLU A 200 -2.21 -7.50 24.29
CA GLU A 200 -2.88 -8.72 23.86
C GLU A 200 -3.62 -8.51 22.53
N GLN A 201 -4.35 -7.40 22.38
CA GLN A 201 -5.02 -7.06 21.11
C GLN A 201 -4.02 -6.80 19.97
N THR A 202 -2.87 -6.18 20.26
CA THR A 202 -1.83 -5.93 19.26
C THR A 202 -1.19 -7.25 18.79
N SER A 203 -0.91 -8.16 19.72
CA SER A 203 -0.43 -9.51 19.41
C SER A 203 -1.49 -10.29 18.62
N TYR A 204 -2.76 -10.15 18.97
CA TYR A 204 -3.86 -10.77 18.23
C TYR A 204 -3.95 -10.25 16.79
N LEU A 205 -3.84 -8.93 16.57
CA LEU A 205 -3.75 -8.35 15.23
C LEU A 205 -2.53 -8.90 14.47
N ALA A 206 -1.37 -9.05 15.11
CA ALA A 206 -0.22 -9.67 14.47
C ALA A 206 -0.50 -11.12 14.02
N SER A 207 -1.16 -11.93 14.85
CA SER A 207 -1.60 -13.28 14.47
C SER A 207 -2.60 -13.27 13.31
N LEU A 208 -3.50 -12.28 13.24
CA LEU A 208 -4.43 -12.09 12.12
C LEU A 208 -3.69 -11.73 10.82
N VAL A 209 -2.68 -10.86 10.89
CA VAL A 209 -1.84 -10.50 9.73
C VAL A 209 -1.06 -11.72 9.25
N ILE A 210 -0.42 -12.46 10.16
CA ILE A 210 0.33 -13.68 9.85
C ILE A 210 -0.57 -14.75 9.22
N SER A 211 -1.77 -14.98 9.77
CA SER A 211 -2.73 -15.93 9.17
C SER A 211 -3.24 -15.46 7.80
N SER A 212 -3.37 -14.14 7.60
CA SER A 212 -3.76 -13.55 6.31
C SER A 212 -2.71 -13.77 5.20
N VAL A 213 -1.45 -14.07 5.52
CA VAL A 213 -0.45 -14.48 4.50
C VAL A 213 -0.93 -15.72 3.72
N HIS A 214 -1.66 -16.62 4.37
CA HIS A 214 -2.21 -17.80 3.71
C HIS A 214 -3.26 -17.44 2.65
N THR A 215 -4.04 -16.37 2.83
CA THR A 215 -5.05 -15.92 1.86
C THR A 215 -4.43 -15.48 0.54
N MET A 216 -3.17 -15.02 0.54
CA MET A 216 -2.46 -14.63 -0.68
C MET A 216 -1.68 -15.78 -1.34
N THR A 217 -1.61 -16.95 -0.70
CA THR A 217 -0.77 -18.09 -1.17
C THR A 217 -1.57 -19.37 -1.43
N CYS A 218 -2.77 -19.49 -0.86
CA CYS A 218 -3.66 -20.64 -0.99
C CYS A 218 -4.99 -20.23 -1.63
N LEU A 219 -5.39 -20.96 -2.68
CA LEU A 219 -6.63 -20.70 -3.41
C LEU A 219 -7.87 -20.89 -2.52
N ASP A 220 -7.90 -21.93 -1.69
CA ASP A 220 -9.06 -22.22 -0.84
C ASP A 220 -9.26 -21.11 0.22
N ALA A 221 -8.19 -20.65 0.84
CA ALA A 221 -8.22 -19.55 1.81
C ALA A 221 -8.65 -18.23 1.15
N LEU A 222 -8.23 -18.01 -0.10
CA LEU A 222 -8.67 -16.87 -0.89
C LEU A 222 -10.17 -16.92 -1.20
N GLN A 223 -10.66 -18.08 -1.65
CA GLN A 223 -12.08 -18.29 -1.93
C GLN A 223 -12.96 -18.11 -0.68
N GLN A 224 -12.51 -18.60 0.48
CA GLN A 224 -13.19 -18.37 1.76
C GLN A 224 -13.27 -16.89 2.12
N SER A 225 -12.19 -16.13 1.88
CA SER A 225 -12.19 -14.68 2.11
C SER A 225 -13.11 -13.95 1.13
N LEU A 226 -13.15 -14.37 -0.13
CA LEU A 226 -14.02 -13.81 -1.17
C LEU A 226 -15.50 -14.08 -0.93
N ALA A 227 -15.87 -15.17 -0.26
CA ALA A 227 -17.27 -15.52 0.04
C ALA A 227 -18.00 -14.44 0.87
N ARG A 228 -17.28 -13.51 1.50
CA ARG A 228 -17.85 -12.35 2.20
C ARG A 228 -18.44 -11.31 1.27
N PHE A 229 -18.01 -11.29 0.01
CA PHE A 229 -18.45 -10.36 -1.01
C PHE A 229 -19.45 -11.07 -1.93
N PRO A 230 -20.77 -10.80 -1.81
CA PRO A 230 -21.80 -11.56 -2.52
C PRO A 230 -21.70 -11.44 -4.05
N ASP A 231 -21.15 -10.32 -4.54
CA ASP A 231 -21.00 -10.02 -5.96
C ASP A 231 -19.55 -10.19 -6.46
N ALA A 232 -18.67 -10.83 -5.68
CA ALA A 232 -17.32 -11.09 -6.15
C ALA A 232 -17.35 -12.10 -7.32
N PRO A 233 -16.64 -11.82 -8.44
CA PRO A 233 -16.55 -12.77 -9.53
C PRO A 233 -15.84 -14.06 -9.06
N GLN A 234 -16.22 -15.20 -9.65
CA GLN A 234 -15.52 -16.45 -9.39
C GLN A 234 -14.07 -16.32 -9.85
N PHE A 235 -13.14 -16.34 -8.89
CA PHE A 235 -11.72 -16.24 -9.20
C PHE A 235 -11.21 -17.57 -9.77
N SER A 236 -10.73 -17.54 -11.01
CA SER A 236 -10.08 -18.67 -11.68
C SER A 236 -8.63 -18.38 -12.08
N GLY A 237 -8.06 -17.27 -11.59
CA GLY A 237 -6.70 -16.86 -11.90
C GLY A 237 -5.63 -17.60 -11.09
N PRO A 238 -4.35 -17.48 -11.47
CA PRO A 238 -3.25 -18.03 -10.68
C PRO A 238 -3.01 -17.20 -9.41
N VAL A 239 -2.71 -17.87 -8.30
CA VAL A 239 -2.20 -17.20 -7.10
C VAL A 239 -0.79 -16.68 -7.40
N LEU A 240 -0.58 -15.36 -7.38
CA LEU A 240 0.68 -14.72 -7.82
C LEU A 240 1.86 -14.92 -6.87
N VAL A 241 1.59 -15.05 -5.56
CA VAL A 241 2.63 -15.10 -4.54
C VAL A 241 3.39 -16.43 -4.59
N SER A 242 4.72 -16.38 -4.51
CA SER A 242 5.58 -17.56 -4.46
C SER A 242 5.82 -18.03 -3.01
N ASN A 243 6.36 -19.24 -2.84
CA ASN A 243 6.78 -19.71 -1.51
C ASN A 243 7.91 -18.87 -0.91
N ASN A 244 8.77 -18.27 -1.75
CA ASN A 244 9.83 -17.38 -1.29
C ASN A 244 9.25 -16.05 -0.77
N ASP A 245 8.27 -15.50 -1.48
CA ASP A 245 7.55 -14.30 -1.02
C ASP A 245 6.84 -14.58 0.30
N ARG A 246 6.18 -15.74 0.41
CA ARG A 246 5.55 -16.22 1.64
C ARG A 246 6.53 -16.25 2.82
N SER A 247 7.70 -16.85 2.63
CA SER A 247 8.74 -16.91 3.67
C SER A 247 9.22 -15.51 4.07
N ARG A 248 9.43 -14.59 3.11
CA ARG A 248 9.80 -13.19 3.41
C ARG A 248 8.71 -12.46 4.19
N LEU A 249 7.44 -12.67 3.86
CA LEU A 249 6.30 -12.08 4.59
C LEU A 249 6.26 -12.55 6.04
N PHE A 250 6.44 -13.84 6.30
CA PHE A 250 6.54 -14.34 7.68
C PHE A 250 7.68 -13.68 8.45
N ARG A 251 8.86 -13.50 7.83
CA ARG A 251 10.00 -12.82 8.47
C ARG A 251 9.74 -11.35 8.79
N ILE A 252 8.89 -10.65 8.02
CA ILE A 252 8.51 -9.26 8.34
C ILE A 252 7.70 -9.21 9.65
N PHE A 253 6.84 -10.20 9.92
CA PHE A 253 5.97 -10.19 11.10
C PHE A 253 6.44 -11.12 12.24
N GLU A 254 7.58 -11.77 12.09
CA GLU A 254 8.16 -12.69 13.06
C GLU A 254 8.31 -12.05 14.46
N GLY A 255 7.83 -12.76 15.48
CA GLY A 255 7.94 -12.36 16.90
C GLY A 255 6.84 -11.42 17.39
N LEU A 256 5.99 -10.88 16.50
CA LEU A 256 4.91 -9.95 16.86
C LEU A 256 3.66 -10.65 17.44
N ASP A 257 3.55 -11.96 17.27
CA ASP A 257 2.49 -12.82 17.80
C ASP A 257 2.85 -13.47 19.15
N SER A 258 4.00 -13.10 19.70
CA SER A 258 4.56 -13.64 20.94
C SER A 258 4.69 -12.55 22.01
N ASP A 259 5.44 -12.80 23.09
CA ASP A 259 5.61 -11.82 24.16
C ASP A 259 6.31 -10.54 23.66
N LEU A 260 5.49 -9.51 23.41
CA LEU A 260 5.90 -8.20 22.90
C LEU A 260 6.87 -7.46 23.84
N THR A 261 6.95 -7.84 25.12
CA THR A 261 7.92 -7.26 26.06
C THR A 261 9.35 -7.70 25.75
N SER A 262 9.51 -8.89 25.18
CA SER A 262 10.80 -9.42 24.73
C SER A 262 11.15 -9.05 23.28
N TYR A 263 10.18 -8.50 22.53
CA TYR A 263 10.35 -8.10 21.15
C TYR A 263 11.32 -6.91 21.03
N ASN A 264 12.44 -7.15 20.35
CA ASN A 264 13.50 -6.18 20.18
C ASN A 264 14.04 -6.23 18.75
N ALA A 265 13.47 -5.41 17.88
CA ALA A 265 13.91 -5.21 16.50
C ALA A 265 14.55 -3.82 16.32
N ARG A 266 15.37 -3.38 17.28
CA ARG A 266 16.02 -2.05 17.24
C ARG A 266 16.76 -1.83 15.93
N ARG A 267 16.18 -0.99 15.07
CA ARG A 267 16.82 -0.35 13.93
C ARG A 267 17.52 0.91 14.43
N GLY A 268 18.80 1.12 14.06
CA GLY A 268 19.45 2.41 14.30
C GLY A 268 18.64 3.53 13.63
N MET A 269 18.27 4.58 14.36
CA MET A 269 17.39 5.66 13.86
C MET A 269 18.13 6.56 12.86
N HIS A 270 18.36 6.04 11.66
CA HIS A 270 18.77 6.79 10.49
C HIS A 270 17.61 6.74 9.48
N GLY A 271 17.63 7.63 8.47
CA GLY A 271 16.62 7.65 7.40
C GLY A 271 16.42 6.28 6.72
N ILE A 272 15.45 6.17 5.82
CA ILE A 272 15.14 4.90 5.13
C ILE A 272 16.38 4.40 4.38
N ASP A 273 16.80 3.16 4.67
CA ASP A 273 17.88 2.48 3.94
C ASP A 273 17.32 1.90 2.65
N LEU A 274 17.43 2.70 1.59
CA LEU A 274 16.90 2.37 0.27
C LEU A 274 17.56 1.13 -0.34
N TRP A 275 18.80 0.82 0.03
CA TRP A 275 19.48 -0.38 -0.48
C TRP A 275 18.87 -1.63 0.14
N SER A 276 18.75 -1.63 1.47
CA SER A 276 18.11 -2.71 2.22
C SER A 276 16.64 -2.90 1.83
N LEU A 277 15.92 -1.80 1.59
CA LEU A 277 14.52 -1.82 1.15
C LEU A 277 14.35 -2.43 -0.24
N LYS A 278 15.26 -2.11 -1.17
CA LYS A 278 15.27 -2.66 -2.53
C LYS A 278 15.62 -4.14 -2.57
N ASP A 279 16.50 -4.59 -1.68
CA ASP A 279 16.88 -6.01 -1.55
C ASP A 279 15.83 -6.84 -0.76
N GLY A 280 14.92 -6.16 -0.07
CA GLY A 280 13.83 -6.80 0.66
C GLY A 280 14.28 -7.36 2.00
N HIS A 281 15.17 -6.64 2.70
CA HIS A 281 15.50 -6.92 4.08
C HIS A 281 14.25 -6.76 4.97
N PRO A 282 13.93 -7.76 5.81
CA PRO A 282 12.67 -7.77 6.55
C PRO A 282 12.59 -6.61 7.55
N ASP A 283 13.70 -6.22 8.18
CA ASP A 283 13.70 -5.16 9.20
C ASP A 283 13.43 -3.78 8.59
N GLU A 284 14.00 -3.50 7.42
CA GLU A 284 13.76 -2.25 6.69
C GLU A 284 12.33 -2.21 6.12
N ALA A 285 11.85 -3.33 5.58
CA ALA A 285 10.47 -3.45 5.12
C ALA A 285 9.47 -3.26 6.28
N ARG A 286 9.77 -3.81 7.46
CA ARG A 286 8.98 -3.64 8.69
C ARG A 286 8.90 -2.18 9.11
N PHE A 287 10.04 -1.51 9.16
CA PHE A 287 10.13 -0.09 9.50
C PHE A 287 9.30 0.78 8.56
N VAL A 288 9.48 0.61 7.24
CA VAL A 288 8.74 1.37 6.22
C VAL A 288 7.25 1.06 6.26
N LEU A 289 6.87 -0.21 6.46
CA LEU A 289 5.47 -0.60 6.60
C LEU A 289 4.83 0.08 7.82
N GLY A 290 5.50 0.07 8.97
CA GLY A 290 5.04 0.77 10.18
C GLY A 290 4.83 2.26 9.93
N LYS A 291 5.78 2.92 9.27
CA LYS A 291 5.66 4.32 8.88
C LYS A 291 4.45 4.58 7.99
N VAL A 292 4.26 3.81 6.92
CA VAL A 292 3.12 3.97 5.99
C VAL A 292 1.78 3.82 6.71
N ILE A 293 1.67 2.85 7.63
CA ILE A 293 0.43 2.66 8.39
C ILE A 293 0.22 3.83 9.36
N LEU A 294 1.25 4.28 10.09
CA LEU A 294 1.15 5.46 10.98
C LEU A 294 0.72 6.71 10.21
N ASP A 295 1.34 7.00 9.07
CA ASP A 295 0.99 8.14 8.20
C ASP A 295 -0.44 8.02 7.65
N THR A 296 -0.98 6.80 7.54
CA THR A 296 -2.37 6.56 7.11
C THR A 296 -3.38 6.73 8.24
N MET A 297 -2.98 6.41 9.47
CA MET A 297 -3.83 6.56 10.66
C MET A 297 -3.78 7.98 11.25
N SER A 298 -2.77 8.77 10.86
CA SER A 298 -2.63 10.17 11.22
C SER A 298 -3.42 11.03 10.23
N ASP A 299 -4.34 11.84 10.73
CA ASP A 299 -5.19 12.69 9.90
C ASP A 299 -4.43 13.97 9.47
N GLU A 300 -3.31 13.80 8.76
CA GLU A 300 -2.72 14.91 8.01
C GLU A 300 -3.49 15.04 6.70
N LEU A 301 -4.52 15.91 6.73
CA LEU A 301 -5.10 16.50 5.53
C LEU A 301 -3.95 16.93 4.61
N PRO A 302 -3.92 16.54 3.33
CA PRO A 302 -2.96 17.11 2.40
C PRO A 302 -3.22 18.62 2.35
N SER A 303 -2.28 19.41 2.87
CA SER A 303 -2.29 20.85 2.70
C SER A 303 -2.19 21.16 1.21
N GLU A 304 -3.31 21.55 0.61
CA GLU A 304 -3.30 22.33 -0.61
C GLU A 304 -2.63 23.67 -0.30
N SER A 305 -1.31 23.75 -0.48
CA SER A 305 -0.67 25.02 -0.76
C SER A 305 -0.68 25.23 -2.26
N THR A 306 -1.78 25.82 -2.72
CA THR A 306 -1.77 26.64 -3.92
C THR A 306 -0.94 27.88 -3.62
N GLU A 307 0.33 27.86 -3.99
CA GLU A 307 1.09 29.10 -4.23
C GLU A 307 1.37 29.20 -5.73
N ASP A 308 0.38 29.74 -6.43
CA ASP A 308 0.65 30.62 -7.57
C ASP A 308 1.38 31.85 -7.03
N ALA A 309 2.65 32.02 -7.37
CA ALA A 309 3.31 33.32 -7.35
C ALA A 309 4.57 33.33 -8.24
N ASP A 310 4.36 33.84 -9.45
CA ASP A 310 5.19 34.78 -10.20
C ASP A 310 6.67 34.93 -9.75
N VAL A 311 7.59 34.50 -10.63
CA VAL A 311 9.03 34.66 -10.46
C VAL A 311 9.44 36.06 -10.89
N THR A 312 9.67 36.95 -9.93
CA THR A 312 10.50 38.15 -10.15
C THR A 312 11.74 38.11 -9.24
N ILE A 313 12.90 38.24 -9.86
CA ILE A 313 14.24 38.10 -9.27
C ILE A 313 14.70 39.40 -8.59
N LYS A 314 15.54 39.25 -7.53
CA LYS A 314 16.68 40.08 -7.03
C LYS A 314 16.55 40.73 -5.62
N PRO A 315 17.65 41.11 -4.91
CA PRO A 315 18.40 40.24 -3.98
C PRO A 315 18.66 40.83 -2.55
N ALA A 316 19.00 39.92 -1.62
CA ALA A 316 19.86 39.97 -0.41
C ALA A 316 20.04 41.27 0.43
N ALA A 317 19.71 41.18 1.74
CA ALA A 317 20.44 41.76 2.88
C ALA A 317 19.97 41.18 4.25
N ASP A 318 20.85 40.42 4.92
CA ASP A 318 21.29 40.33 6.35
C ASP A 318 20.41 40.78 7.57
N PRO A 319 20.75 40.37 8.83
CA PRO A 319 19.97 39.41 9.61
C PRO A 319 19.46 39.95 10.97
N ALA A 320 18.75 39.06 11.69
CA ALA A 320 18.30 39.11 13.10
C ALA A 320 16.79 39.38 13.30
N ASP A 321 16.04 38.31 13.61
CA ASP A 321 15.23 38.30 14.83
C ASP A 321 14.90 36.87 15.26
N GLY A 322 14.80 36.66 16.57
CA GLY A 322 14.60 35.36 17.21
C GLY A 322 13.16 34.86 17.09
N SER A 323 13.01 33.62 16.60
CA SER A 323 11.80 32.82 16.77
C SER A 323 12.17 31.35 16.80
N HIS A 324 11.66 30.63 17.79
CA HIS A 324 11.84 29.19 18.02
C HIS A 324 11.57 28.36 16.75
N PRO A 325 12.36 27.30 16.47
CA PRO A 325 12.17 26.51 15.26
C PRO A 325 11.02 25.50 15.40
N PRO A 326 10.31 25.20 14.30
CA PRO A 326 9.34 24.11 14.23
C PRO A 326 10.04 22.74 14.17
N LEU A 327 9.27 21.68 14.46
CA LEU A 327 9.67 20.27 14.65
C LEU A 327 10.31 19.54 13.43
N SER A 328 10.93 20.25 12.50
CA SER A 328 11.57 19.66 11.31
C SER A 328 13.08 19.42 11.45
N THR A 329 13.66 19.54 12.64
CA THR A 329 15.11 19.31 12.87
C THR A 329 15.43 18.19 13.86
N LEU A 330 14.50 17.25 14.05
CA LEU A 330 14.79 15.99 14.73
C LEU A 330 14.75 14.78 13.79
N PHE A 331 15.09 14.95 12.50
CA PHE A 331 15.46 13.85 11.60
C PHE A 331 16.39 14.35 10.50
#